data_AF-A0A523RV85-F1
#
_entry.id   AF-A0A523RV85-F1
#
_cell.length_a   1.000
_cell.length_b   1.000
_cell.length_c   1.000
_cell.angle_alpha   90.00
_cell.angle_beta   90.00
_cell.angle_gamma   90.00
#
_symmetry.space_group_name_H-M   'P 1'
#
loop_
_entity.id
_entity.type
_entity.pdbx_description
1 polymer ?
#
loop_
_entity_poly.entity_id
_entity_poly.type
_entity_poly.pdbx_seq_one_letter_code
_entity_poly.pdbx_strand_id
1 'polypeptide(L)'
;MIQLGLFIICLVIIALYLRGKPKKPRLKSEIDIKAESYQREIMRFLKELKKGGITQIKRRRLEIEMEKFKKARQLDEILEKAEQERDSKKAIDYYLEAFSFITKNNFELDRKNEIEDKIKALQEKIDLRVHSHRK
;
A
#
# COMPACT_ATOMS: atom_id res chain seq x y z
N MET A 1 -24.99 -47.56 30.03
CA MET A 1 -24.06 -47.48 28.88
C MET A 1 -24.61 -46.69 27.68
N ILE A 2 -25.93 -46.62 27.47
CA ILE A 2 -26.57 -45.88 26.35
C ILE A 2 -26.42 -44.34 26.48
N GLN A 3 -26.47 -43.80 27.71
CA GLN A 3 -26.33 -42.35 27.95
C GLN A 3 -24.95 -41.79 27.57
N LEU A 4 -23.87 -42.58 27.75
CA LEU A 4 -22.51 -42.20 27.37
C LEU A 4 -22.35 -42.11 25.85
N GLY A 5 -22.98 -43.04 25.11
CA GLY A 5 -22.98 -43.02 23.64
C GLY A 5 -23.66 -41.76 23.07
N LEU A 6 -24.82 -41.38 23.62
CA LEU A 6 -25.53 -40.16 23.22
C LEU A 6 -24.72 -38.89 23.51
N PHE A 7 -23.99 -38.86 24.63
CA PHE A 7 -23.13 -37.73 24.98
C PHE A 7 -21.99 -37.55 23.98
N ILE A 8 -21.35 -38.66 23.57
CA ILE A 8 -20.27 -38.63 22.57
C ILE A 8 -20.82 -38.17 21.21
N ILE A 9 -22.00 -38.65 20.81
CA ILE A 9 -22.65 -38.23 19.55
C ILE A 9 -22.97 -36.73 19.58
N CYS A 10 -23.49 -36.21 20.69
CA CYS A 10 -23.73 -34.78 20.86
C CYS A 10 -22.43 -33.96 20.74
N LEU A 11 -21.33 -34.41 21.36
CA LEU A 11 -20.04 -33.73 21.25
C LEU A 11 -19.49 -33.73 19.82
N VAL A 12 -19.68 -34.82 19.07
CA VAL A 12 -19.27 -34.90 17.67
C VAL A 12 -20.08 -33.94 16.80
N ILE A 13 -21.40 -33.85 17.02
CA ILE A 13 -22.28 -32.91 16.31
C ILE A 13 -21.87 -31.46 16.62
N ILE A 14 -21.61 -31.13 17.88
CA ILE A 14 -21.15 -29.80 18.30
C ILE A 14 -19.77 -29.48 17.69
N ALA A 15 -18.85 -30.44 17.70
CA ALA A 15 -17.53 -30.28 17.10
C ALA A 15 -17.62 -30.03 15.58
N LEU A 16 -18.48 -30.76 14.87
CA LEU A 16 -18.75 -30.54 13.45
C LEU A 16 -19.41 -29.17 13.20
N TYR A 17 -20.35 -28.76 14.06
CA TYR A 17 -21.02 -27.46 13.96
C TYR A 17 -20.06 -26.28 14.19
N LEU A 18 -19.13 -26.40 15.14
CA LEU A 18 -18.09 -25.40 15.38
C LEU A 18 -17.04 -25.36 14.26
N ARG A 19 -16.69 -26.52 13.69
CA ARG A 19 -15.72 -26.64 12.58
C ARG A 19 -16.30 -26.15 11.25
N GLY A 20 -17.62 -26.13 11.14
CA GLY A 20 -18.38 -25.75 9.95
C GLY A 20 -18.77 -24.28 9.85
N LYS A 21 -18.24 -23.35 10.65
CA LYS A 21 -18.37 -21.93 10.32
C LYS A 21 -17.52 -21.66 9.07
N PRO A 22 -18.11 -21.46 7.87
CA PRO A 22 -17.33 -20.91 6.78
C PRO A 22 -16.79 -19.57 7.30
N LYS A 23 -15.47 -19.40 7.29
CA LYS A 23 -14.92 -18.05 7.30
C LYS A 23 -15.63 -17.36 6.15
N LYS A 24 -16.55 -16.44 6.46
CA LYS A 24 -17.22 -15.61 5.44
C LYS A 24 -16.10 -15.19 4.49
N PRO A 25 -16.21 -15.46 3.18
CA PRO A 25 -15.18 -15.02 2.25
C PRO A 25 -15.02 -13.53 2.51
N ARG A 26 -13.82 -13.12 2.95
CA ARG A 26 -13.52 -11.70 3.08
C ARG A 26 -13.89 -11.11 1.74
N LEU A 27 -14.85 -10.19 1.74
CA LEU A 27 -15.24 -9.46 0.54
C LEU A 27 -13.94 -8.80 0.09
N LYS A 28 -13.30 -9.36 -0.95
CA LYS A 28 -12.00 -8.87 -1.40
C LYS A 28 -12.23 -7.45 -1.84
N SER A 29 -11.46 -6.52 -1.28
CA SER A 29 -11.55 -5.14 -1.71
C SER A 29 -11.17 -5.06 -3.19
N GLU A 30 -11.65 -4.04 -3.90
CA GLU A 30 -11.30 -3.84 -5.30
C GLU A 30 -9.76 -3.76 -5.49
N ILE A 31 -9.06 -3.22 -4.49
CA ILE A 31 -7.60 -3.17 -4.42
C ILE A 31 -7.00 -4.57 -4.36
N ASP A 32 -7.53 -5.47 -3.53
CA ASP A 32 -7.05 -6.86 -3.43
C ASP A 32 -7.19 -7.58 -4.76
N ILE A 33 -8.31 -7.38 -5.47
CA ILE A 33 -8.55 -7.99 -6.79
C ILE A 33 -7.55 -7.46 -7.82
N LYS A 34 -7.32 -6.13 -7.84
CA LYS A 34 -6.34 -5.49 -8.72
C LYS A 34 -4.92 -5.98 -8.43
N ALA A 35 -4.54 -6.09 -7.15
CA ALA A 35 -3.24 -6.59 -6.72
C ALA A 35 -3.00 -8.04 -7.17
N GLU A 36 -4.00 -8.91 -6.98
CA GLU A 36 -3.91 -10.31 -7.44
C GLU A 36 -3.85 -10.42 -8.97
N SER A 37 -4.56 -9.56 -9.71
CA SER A 37 -4.46 -9.51 -11.17
C SER A 37 -3.05 -9.14 -11.61
N TYR A 38 -2.51 -8.05 -11.06
CA TYR A 38 -1.17 -7.57 -11.36
C TYR A 38 -0.09 -8.61 -11.02
N GLN A 39 -0.19 -9.25 -9.86
CA GLN A 39 0.73 -10.31 -9.45
C GLN A 39 0.74 -11.47 -10.46
N ARG A 40 -0.43 -11.90 -10.95
CA ARG A 40 -0.53 -12.98 -11.94
C ARG A 40 0.12 -12.59 -13.26
N GLU A 41 -0.11 -11.37 -13.75
CA GLU A 41 0.47 -10.88 -15.00
C GLU A 41 1.99 -10.76 -14.93
N ILE A 42 2.52 -10.12 -13.88
CA ILE A 42 3.96 -10.00 -13.65
C ILE A 42 4.60 -11.38 -13.56
N MET A 43 4.01 -12.31 -12.82
CA MET A 43 4.57 -13.65 -12.67
C MET A 43 4.57 -14.43 -13.99
N ARG A 44 3.57 -14.24 -14.85
CA ARG A 44 3.55 -14.81 -16.20
C ARG A 44 4.67 -14.21 -17.06
N PHE A 45 4.80 -12.89 -17.07
CA PHE A 45 5.87 -12.17 -17.78
C PHE A 45 7.27 -12.63 -17.35
N LEU A 46 7.51 -12.75 -16.03
CA LEU A 46 8.79 -13.22 -15.49
C LEU A 46 9.07 -14.68 -15.85
N LYS A 47 8.05 -15.55 -15.88
CA LYS A 47 8.20 -16.95 -16.35
C LYS A 47 8.58 -17.01 -17.83
N GLU A 48 7.98 -16.18 -18.68
CA GLU A 48 8.33 -16.09 -20.10
C GLU A 48 9.78 -15.63 -20.30
N LEU A 49 10.22 -14.62 -19.54
CA LEU A 49 11.61 -14.17 -19.56
C LEU A 49 12.57 -15.31 -19.18
N LYS A 50 12.29 -16.04 -18.10
CA LYS A 50 13.19 -17.11 -17.61
C LYS A 50 13.25 -18.33 -18.55
N LYS A 51 12.22 -18.61 -19.33
CA LYS A 51 12.13 -19.79 -20.22
C LYS A 51 12.84 -19.63 -21.58
N GLY A 52 13.68 -18.61 -21.75
CA GLY A 52 14.50 -18.43 -22.96
C GLY A 52 13.91 -17.45 -23.99
N GLY A 53 12.79 -16.79 -23.69
CA GLY A 53 12.17 -15.76 -24.53
C GLY A 53 12.63 -14.33 -24.24
N ILE A 54 13.90 -14.12 -23.86
CA ILE A 54 14.41 -12.77 -23.54
C ILE A 54 14.77 -12.05 -24.84
N THR A 55 13.80 -11.37 -25.43
CA THR A 55 14.09 -10.33 -26.41
C THR A 55 14.66 -9.10 -25.68
N GLN A 56 15.47 -8.31 -26.38
CA GLN A 56 15.98 -7.04 -25.85
C GLN A 56 14.84 -6.10 -25.42
N ILE A 57 13.71 -6.14 -26.14
CA ILE A 57 12.49 -5.38 -25.81
C ILE A 57 11.94 -5.79 -24.43
N LYS A 58 11.78 -7.11 -24.18
CA LYS A 58 11.26 -7.59 -22.89
C LYS A 58 12.23 -7.29 -21.74
N ARG A 59 13.55 -7.37 -21.98
CA ARG A 59 14.56 -6.97 -20.98
C ARG A 59 14.46 -5.49 -20.64
N ARG A 60 14.45 -4.62 -21.65
CA ARG A 60 14.30 -3.17 -21.46
C ARG A 60 13.01 -2.82 -20.72
N ARG A 61 11.92 -3.54 -21.01
CA ARG A 61 10.66 -3.36 -20.27
C ARG A 61 10.82 -3.70 -18.79
N LEU A 62 11.44 -4.84 -18.47
CA LEU A 62 11.71 -5.22 -17.08
C LEU A 62 12.56 -4.16 -16.35
N GLU A 63 13.62 -3.66 -16.99
CA GLU A 63 14.48 -2.61 -16.42
C GLU A 63 13.68 -1.32 -16.11
N ILE A 64 12.84 -0.87 -17.04
CA ILE A 64 11.97 0.30 -16.84
C ILE A 64 11.01 0.09 -15.67
N GLU A 65 10.34 -1.06 -15.59
CA GLU A 65 9.40 -1.34 -14.50
C GLU A 65 10.11 -1.45 -13.15
N MET A 66 11.30 -2.06 -13.11
CA MET A 66 12.11 -2.12 -11.89
C MET A 66 12.55 -0.73 -11.43
N GLU A 67 12.95 0.14 -12.34
CA GLU A 67 13.34 1.51 -12.01
C GLU A 67 12.15 2.33 -11.51
N LYS A 68 11.01 2.24 -12.19
CA LYS A 68 9.75 2.90 -11.76
C LYS A 68 9.34 2.44 -10.37
N PHE A 69 9.33 1.13 -10.12
CA PHE A 69 8.94 0.58 -8.83
C PHE A 69 9.90 1.00 -7.70
N LYS A 70 11.20 1.07 -7.99
CA LYS A 70 12.19 1.60 -7.05
C LYS A 70 11.92 3.06 -6.71
N LYS A 71 11.64 3.90 -7.71
CA LYS A 71 11.31 5.31 -7.53
C LYS A 71 10.03 5.51 -6.74
N ALA A 72 8.97 4.75 -7.07
CA ALA A 72 7.70 4.78 -6.35
C ALA A 72 7.91 4.49 -4.86
N ARG A 73 8.62 3.40 -4.53
CA ARG A 73 8.91 3.05 -3.14
C ARG A 73 9.67 4.16 -2.39
N GLN A 74 10.69 4.73 -3.02
CA GLN A 74 11.46 5.82 -2.41
C GLN A 74 10.58 7.05 -2.14
N LEU A 75 9.69 7.40 -3.09
CA LEU A 75 8.75 8.49 -2.91
C LEU A 75 7.75 8.20 -1.78
N ASP A 76 7.19 6.99 -1.76
CA ASP A 76 6.24 6.56 -0.72
C ASP A 76 6.89 6.59 0.67
N GLU A 77 8.15 6.16 0.80
CA GLU A 77 8.89 6.26 2.07
C GLU A 77 9.06 7.70 2.56
N ILE A 78 9.25 8.67 1.66
CA ILE A 78 9.35 10.10 2.02
C ILE A 78 7.97 10.63 2.46
N LEU A 79 6.92 10.26 1.72
CA LEU A 79 5.56 10.73 1.99
C LEU A 79 4.98 10.12 3.26
N GLU A 80 5.24 8.84 3.54
CA GLU A 80 4.85 8.19 4.80
C GLU A 80 5.52 8.87 5.99
N LYS A 81 6.79 9.28 5.88
CA LYS A 81 7.45 10.08 6.93
C LYS A 81 6.75 11.42 7.14
N ALA A 82 6.37 12.10 6.06
CA ALA A 82 5.65 13.37 6.15
C ALA A 82 4.28 13.21 6.84
N GLU A 83 3.54 12.15 6.50
CA GLU A 83 2.20 11.89 7.05
C GLU A 83 2.22 11.45 8.52
N GLN A 84 3.26 10.73 8.95
CA GLN A 84 3.40 10.26 10.33
C GLN A 84 4.06 11.29 11.26
N GLU A 85 4.68 12.33 10.71
CA GLU A 85 5.36 13.35 11.49
C GLU A 85 4.36 14.24 12.25
N ARG A 86 4.64 14.44 13.54
CA ARG A 86 3.78 15.23 14.44
C ARG A 86 4.11 16.70 14.39
N ASP A 87 5.39 17.04 14.18
CA ASP A 87 5.81 18.43 14.01
C ASP A 87 5.45 18.94 12.61
N SER A 88 4.61 19.96 12.55
CA SER A 88 4.11 20.48 11.27
C SER A 88 5.20 21.10 10.39
N LYS A 89 6.26 21.69 10.97
CA LYS A 89 7.38 22.24 10.17
C LYS A 89 8.20 21.11 9.57
N LYS A 90 8.50 20.09 10.36
CA LYS A 90 9.26 18.93 9.90
C LYS A 90 8.47 18.10 8.87
N ALA A 91 7.15 18.00 9.01
CA ALA A 91 6.29 17.40 7.99
C ALA A 91 6.34 18.18 6.67
N ILE A 92 6.36 19.53 6.70
CA ILE A 92 6.55 20.36 5.51
C ILE A 92 7.91 20.07 4.86
N ASP A 93 8.99 19.95 5.64
CA ASP A 93 10.33 19.64 5.09
C ASP A 93 10.33 18.31 4.32
N TYR A 94 9.69 17.26 4.85
CA TYR A 94 9.55 15.98 4.14
C TYR A 94 8.68 16.10 2.89
N TYR A 95 7.61 16.89 2.91
CA TYR A 95 6.81 17.15 1.70
C TYR A 95 7.61 17.91 0.63
N LEU A 96 8.46 18.85 1.02
CA LEU A 96 9.38 19.54 0.10
C LEU A 96 10.45 18.59 -0.47
N GLU A 97 10.93 17.64 0.35
CA GLU A 97 11.82 16.56 -0.11
C GLU A 97 11.12 15.71 -1.18
N ALA A 98 9.87 15.31 -0.96
CA ALA A 98 9.08 14.56 -1.94
C ALA A 98 8.87 15.36 -3.23
N PHE A 99 8.59 16.66 -3.13
CA PHE A 99 8.43 17.54 -4.29
C PHE A 99 9.72 17.65 -5.13
N SER A 100 10.87 17.77 -4.45
CA SER A 100 12.19 17.77 -5.07
C SER A 100 12.48 16.43 -5.76
N PHE A 101 12.16 15.31 -5.09
CA PHE A 101 12.31 13.97 -5.66
C PHE A 101 11.51 13.80 -6.96
N ILE A 102 10.22 14.16 -6.94
CA ILE A 102 9.33 14.11 -8.11
C ILE A 102 9.90 14.94 -9.27
N THR A 103 10.33 16.17 -8.99
CA THR A 103 10.85 17.09 -10.01
C THR A 103 12.16 16.59 -10.61
N LYS A 104 13.09 16.13 -9.76
CA LYS A 104 14.39 15.62 -10.21
C LYS A 104 14.27 14.36 -11.06
N ASN A 105 13.27 13.53 -10.79
CA ASN A 105 13.09 12.25 -11.47
C ASN A 105 12.05 12.29 -12.62
N ASN A 106 11.36 13.41 -12.81
CA ASN A 106 10.22 13.55 -13.73
C ASN A 106 9.19 12.40 -13.56
N PHE A 107 8.81 12.14 -12.31
CA PHE A 107 8.07 10.94 -11.90
C PHE A 107 6.86 11.31 -11.06
N GLU A 108 5.67 10.80 -11.38
CA GLU A 108 4.40 11.09 -10.67
C GLU A 108 4.13 12.60 -10.49
N LEU A 109 4.28 13.38 -11.57
CA LEU A 109 4.07 14.83 -11.54
C LEU A 109 2.67 15.24 -11.04
N ASP A 110 1.66 14.40 -11.26
CA ASP A 110 0.29 14.67 -10.83
C ASP A 110 0.16 14.75 -9.29
N ARG A 111 1.05 14.11 -8.54
CA ARG A 111 1.08 14.18 -7.07
C ARG A 111 1.61 15.50 -6.53
N LYS A 112 2.17 16.38 -7.37
CA LYS A 112 2.64 17.71 -6.93
C LYS A 112 1.54 18.53 -6.30
N ASN A 113 0.36 18.55 -6.92
CA ASN A 113 -0.78 19.32 -6.43
C ASN A 113 -1.24 18.81 -5.05
N GLU A 114 -1.27 17.49 -4.86
CA GLU A 114 -1.60 16.87 -3.57
C GLU A 114 -0.60 17.30 -2.47
N ILE A 115 0.69 17.28 -2.78
CA ILE A 115 1.75 17.70 -1.85
C ILE A 115 1.65 19.20 -1.53
N GLU A 116 1.40 20.04 -2.53
CA GLU A 116 1.20 21.48 -2.32
C GLU A 116 0.02 21.77 -1.39
N ASP A 117 -1.09 21.06 -1.55
CA ASP A 117 -2.27 21.23 -0.70
C ASP A 117 -1.99 20.77 0.74
N LYS A 118 -1.23 19.69 0.93
CA LYS A 118 -0.78 19.23 2.27
C LYS A 118 0.13 20.26 2.94
N ILE A 119 1.06 20.88 2.19
CA ILE A 119 1.95 21.93 2.70
C ILE A 119 1.13 23.15 3.15
N LYS A 120 0.19 23.63 2.32
CA LYS A 120 -0.70 24.76 2.67
C LYS A 120 -1.48 24.49 3.95
N ALA A 121 -2.10 23.33 4.06
CA ALA A 121 -2.86 22.95 5.25
C ALA A 121 -2.00 22.93 6.53
N LEU A 122 -0.74 22.49 6.43
CA LEU A 122 0.19 22.51 7.55
C LEU A 122 0.64 23.93 7.91
N GLN A 123 0.86 24.79 6.92
CA GLN A 123 1.21 26.20 7.14
C GLN A 123 0.08 26.95 7.86
N GLU A 124 -1.16 26.80 7.42
CA GLU A 124 -2.33 27.40 8.07
C GLU A 124 -2.45 26.97 9.54
N LYS A 125 -2.20 25.69 9.83
CA LYS A 125 -2.20 25.15 11.20
C LYS A 125 -1.12 25.79 12.08
N ILE A 126 0.06 26.05 11.52
CA ILE A 126 1.16 26.73 12.23
C ILE A 126 0.77 28.17 12.53
N ASP A 127 0.23 28.89 11.54
CA ASP A 127 -0.14 30.30 11.67
C ASP A 127 -1.24 30.51 12.73
N LEU A 128 -2.25 29.64 12.74
CA LEU A 128 -3.31 29.63 13.76
C LEU A 128 -2.74 29.41 15.17
N ARG A 129 -1.77 28.50 15.33
CA ARG A 129 -1.12 28.25 16.63
C ARG A 129 -0.33 29.47 17.10
N VAL A 130 0.40 30.13 16.19
CA VAL A 130 1.15 31.35 16.51
C VAL A 130 0.22 32.49 16.92
N HIS A 131 -0.90 32.67 16.22
CA HIS A 131 -1.88 33.72 16.53
C HIS A 131 -2.61 33.45 17.85
N SER A 132 -2.89 32.19 18.17
CA SER A 132 -3.48 31.80 19.46
C SER A 132 -2.55 31.99 20.65
N HIS A 133 -1.22 31.92 20.48
CA HIS A 133 -0.26 32.16 21.57
C HIS A 133 0.05 33.64 21.81
N ARG A 134 -0.35 34.53 20.88
CA ARG A 134 -0.16 35.98 21.01
C ARG A 134 -1.36 36.71 21.64
N LYS A 135 -2.45 36.01 21.92
CA LYS A 135 -3.63 36.50 22.66
C LYS A 135 -3.58 35.97 24.09
#